data_AF-A0AA40GTV9-F1
#
_entry.id   AF-A0AA40GTV9-F1
#
_cell.length_a   1.000
_cell.length_b   1.000
_cell.length_c   1.000
_cell.angle_alpha   90.00
_cell.angle_beta   90.00
_cell.angle_gamma   90.00
#
_symmetry.space_group_name_H-M   'P 1'
#
loop_
_entity.id
_entity.type
_entity.pdbx_description
1 polymer ?
#
loop_
_entity_poly.entity_id
_entity_poly.type
_entity_poly.pdbx_seq_one_letter_code
_entity_poly.pdbx_strand_id
1 'polypeptide(L)' 'WHSNAIMERIAHNQVKTSSGSIYLLQGNIDSASMRKEGFPYRFIKRFTYGFSKKWKEYVEEFLEEIRR' A
#
# COMPACT_ATOMS: atom_id res chain seq x y z
N TRP A 1 -3.83 -17.65 2.67
CA TRP A 1 -3.22 -16.49 2.01
C TRP A 1 -1.72 -16.57 2.27
N HIS A 2 -0.87 -16.66 1.23
CA HIS A 2 0.57 -16.48 1.41
C HIS A 2 0.91 -15.01 1.13
N SER A 3 1.18 -14.26 2.19
CA SER A 3 1.56 -12.85 2.13
C SER A 3 3.06 -12.74 1.90
N ASN A 4 3.45 -12.20 0.73
CA ASN A 4 4.84 -11.81 0.45
C ASN A 4 4.93 -10.28 0.43
N ALA A 5 6.04 -9.74 0.95
CA ALA A 5 6.26 -8.30 0.97
C ALA A 5 6.32 -7.73 -0.46
N ILE A 6 5.67 -6.59 -0.67
CA ILE A 6 5.80 -5.81 -1.90
C ILE A 6 7.17 -5.14 -1.90
N MET A 7 7.98 -5.40 -2.94
CA MET A 7 9.34 -4.87 -3.05
C MET A 7 9.46 -3.77 -4.10
N GLU A 8 8.73 -3.90 -5.20
CA GLU A 8 8.85 -3.00 -6.35
C GLU A 8 7.48 -2.59 -6.90
N ARG A 9 7.43 -1.37 -7.43
CA ARG A 9 6.28 -0.83 -8.17
C ARG A 9 6.60 -0.86 -9.67
N ILE A 10 5.84 -1.62 -10.43
CA ILE A 10 5.91 -1.64 -11.90
C ILE A 10 5.02 -0.53 -12.47
N ALA A 11 3.78 -0.44 -11.99
CA ALA A 11 2.81 0.60 -12.33
C ALA A 11 2.01 0.99 -11.07
N HIS A 12 1.07 1.94 -11.20
CA HIS A 12 0.25 2.34 -10.05
C HIS A 12 -0.62 1.18 -9.52
N ASN A 13 -1.04 0.28 -10.39
CA ASN A 13 -1.83 -0.91 -10.07
C ASN A 13 -1.04 -2.21 -10.24
N GLN A 14 0.29 -2.17 -10.39
CA GLN A 14 1.11 -3.37 -10.57
C GLN A 14 2.32 -3.36 -9.65
N VAL A 15 2.44 -4.39 -8.83
CA VAL A 15 3.48 -4.53 -7.81
C VAL A 15 4.14 -5.90 -7.88
N LYS A 16 5.44 -5.94 -7.59
CA LYS A 16 6.22 -7.17 -7.53
C LYS A 16 6.58 -7.49 -6.08
N THR A 17 6.38 -8.75 -5.70
CA THR A 17 6.72 -9.25 -4.36
C THR A 17 8.15 -9.75 -4.28
N SER A 18 8.64 -9.96 -3.05
CA SER A 18 9.96 -10.56 -2.79
C SER A 18 10.18 -11.92 -3.47
N SER A 19 9.11 -12.72 -3.65
CA SER A 19 9.15 -14.00 -4.38
C SER A 19 9.26 -13.86 -5.90
N GLY A 20 9.21 -12.63 -6.44
CA GLY A 20 9.18 -12.37 -7.88
C GLY A 20 7.77 -12.33 -8.49
N SER A 21 6.73 -12.76 -7.76
CA SER A 21 5.34 -12.72 -8.24
C SER A 21 4.87 -11.29 -8.47
N ILE A 22 4.19 -11.05 -9.60
CA ILE A 22 3.61 -9.76 -9.98
C ILE A 22 2.10 -9.81 -9.77
N TYR A 23 1.58 -8.83 -9.01
CA TYR A 23 0.15 -8.68 -8.76
C TYR A 23 -0.39 -7.47 -9.52
N LEU A 24 -1.53 -7.67 -10.18
CA LEU A 24 -2.34 -6.62 -10.78
C LEU A 24 -3.50 -6.32 -9.84
N LEU A 25 -3.54 -5.09 -9.32
CA LEU A 25 -4.57 -4.59 -8.42
C LEU A 25 -5.75 -4.09 -9.25
N GLN A 26 -6.94 -4.58 -8.93
CA GLN A 26 -8.18 -4.26 -9.62
C GLN A 26 -9.15 -3.56 -8.67
N GLY A 27 -9.82 -2.52 -9.18
CA GLY A 27 -10.75 -1.71 -8.40
C GLY A 27 -10.08 -0.68 -7.49
N ASN A 28 -10.91 0.00 -6.71
CA ASN A 28 -10.46 0.99 -5.75
C ASN A 28 -10.03 0.32 -4.45
N ILE A 29 -9.16 1.00 -3.70
CA ILE A 29 -8.83 0.57 -2.34
C ILE A 29 -10.09 0.49 -1.47
N ASP A 30 -10.22 -0.60 -0.71
CA ASP A 30 -11.29 -0.73 0.28
C ASP A 30 -10.99 0.16 1.49
N SER A 31 -11.29 1.45 1.33
CA SER A 31 -11.07 2.45 2.35
C SER A 31 -11.90 2.22 3.62
N ALA A 32 -13.05 1.52 3.51
CA ALA A 32 -13.89 1.22 4.66
C ALA A 32 -13.23 0.17 5.56
N SER A 33 -12.75 -0.92 4.96
CA SER A 33 -11.98 -1.94 5.68
C SER A 33 -10.70 -1.34 6.28
N MET A 34 -9.94 -0.54 5.54
CA MET A 34 -8.72 0.09 6.09
C MET A 34 -9.01 1.02 7.28
N ARG A 35 -10.08 1.80 7.25
CA ARG A 35 -10.46 2.64 8.40
C ARG A 35 -10.82 1.79 9.62
N LYS A 36 -11.53 0.67 9.40
CA LYS A 36 -11.90 -0.27 10.48
C LYS A 36 -10.67 -0.90 11.13
N GLU A 37 -9.63 -1.16 10.35
CA GLU A 37 -8.32 -1.63 10.84
C GLU A 37 -7.46 -0.53 11.48
N GLY A 38 -7.98 0.71 11.61
CA GLY A 38 -7.31 1.79 12.34
C GLY A 38 -6.37 2.66 11.50
N PHE A 39 -6.32 2.48 10.17
CA PHE A 39 -5.45 3.31 9.33
C PHE A 39 -5.97 4.76 9.23
N PRO A 40 -5.10 5.78 9.40
CA PRO A 40 -5.49 7.18 9.26
C PRO A 40 -6.02 7.50 7.86
N TYR A 41 -7.06 8.32 7.79
CA TYR A 41 -7.66 8.72 6.51
C TYR A 41 -6.63 9.33 5.53
N ARG A 42 -5.69 10.14 6.03
CA ARG A 42 -4.62 10.75 5.22
C ARG A 42 -3.72 9.69 4.58
N PHE A 43 -3.40 8.62 5.30
CA PHE A 43 -2.61 7.50 4.81
C PHE A 43 -3.37 6.75 3.72
N ILE A 44 -4.63 6.36 3.98
CA ILE A 44 -5.47 5.62 3.02
C ILE A 44 -5.61 6.39 1.71
N LYS A 45 -5.84 7.71 1.78
CA LYS A 45 -6.05 8.54 0.58
C LYS A 45 -4.85 8.54 -0.37
N ARG A 46 -3.63 8.35 0.13
CA ARG A 46 -2.41 8.24 -0.69
C ARG A 46 -2.42 7.04 -1.63
N PHE A 47 -3.25 6.03 -1.36
CA PHE A 47 -3.38 4.80 -2.14
C PHE A 47 -4.69 4.70 -2.93
N THR A 48 -5.49 5.78 -3.00
CA THR A 48 -6.79 5.79 -3.71
C THR A 48 -6.68 5.30 -5.15
N TYR A 49 -5.59 5.65 -5.83
CA TYR A 49 -5.30 5.26 -7.21
C TYR A 49 -4.18 4.20 -7.30
N GLY A 50 -4.01 3.41 -6.24
CA GLY A 50 -2.94 2.41 -6.11
C GLY A 50 -1.62 3.00 -5.60
N PHE A 51 -0.52 2.31 -5.91
CA PHE A 51 0.83 2.61 -5.43
C PHE A 51 1.43 3.79 -6.22
N SER A 52 1.56 4.94 -5.56
CA SER A 52 2.29 6.09 -6.13
C SER A 52 3.79 5.78 -6.25
N LYS A 53 4.57 6.61 -6.97
CA LYS A 53 6.04 6.46 -7.00
C LYS A 53 6.69 6.59 -5.61
N LYS A 54 6.04 7.32 -4.70
CA LYS A 54 6.50 7.62 -3.34
C LYS A 54 5.88 6.71 -2.27
N TRP A 55 5.25 5.60 -2.66
CA TRP A 55 4.51 4.76 -1.72
C TRP A 55 5.36 4.27 -0.54
N LYS A 56 6.67 4.02 -0.75
CA LYS A 56 7.59 3.63 0.33
C LYS A 56 7.80 4.75 1.34
N GLU A 57 7.99 5.98 0.88
CA GLU A 57 8.07 7.17 1.74
C GLU A 57 6.78 7.31 2.57
N TYR A 58 5.63 7.08 1.96
CA TYR A 58 4.35 7.17 2.67
C TYR A 58 4.16 6.12 3.76
N VAL A 59 4.68 4.91 3.53
CA VAL A 59 4.67 3.83 4.53
C VAL A 59 5.68 4.15 5.64
N GLU A 60 6.87 4.62 5.30
CA GLU A 60 7.89 4.99 6.28
C GLU A 60 7.41 6.13 7.19
N GLU A 61 6.86 7.21 6.62
CA GLU A 61 6.26 8.31 7.37
C GLU A 61 5.19 7.83 8.35
N PHE A 62 4.33 6.89 7.91
CA PHE A 62 3.29 6.32 8.75
C PHE A 62 3.85 5.47 9.90
N LEU A 63 4.89 4.66 9.64
CA LEU A 63 5.55 3.86 10.67
C LEU A 63 6.27 4.75 11.70
N GLU A 64 6.89 5.84 11.26
CA GLU A 64 7.51 6.84 12.14
C GLU A 64 6.47 7.56 13.01
N GLU A 65 5.28 7.86 12.47
CA GLU A 65 4.16 8.40 13.26
C GLU A 65 3.69 7.43 14.35
N ILE A 66 3.71 6.11 14.11
CA ILE A 66 3.33 5.08 15.09
C ILE A 66 4.40 4.88 16.18
N ARG A 67 5.68 5.08 15.84
CA ARG A 67 6.80 4.89 16.78
C ARG A 67 6.92 6.01 17.82
N ARG A 68 6.26 7.15 17.59
CA ARG A 68 6.23 8.30 18.50
C ARG A 68 5.17 8.15 19.58
#